data_AF-A0A9X8YRF8-F1
#
_entry.id   AF-A0A9X8YRF8-F1
#
_cell.length_a   1.000
_cell.length_b   1.000
_cell.length_c   1.000
_cell.angle_alpha   90.00
_cell.angle_beta   90.00
_cell.angle_gamma   90.00
#
_symmetry.space_group_name_H-M   'P 1'
#
loop_
_entity.id
_entity.type
_entity.pdbx_description
1 polymer ?
#
loop_
_entity_poly.entity_id
_entity_poly.type
_entity_poly.pdbx_seq_one_letter_code
_entity_poly.pdbx_strand_id
1 'polypeptide(L)'
;LSRFLFVKTDHREQHATDTAPTGEHWSEIQKFHKIINTLLNKQKERIDKNETKKKQLMLSGKALALWKEHREALLHKIKHTNEFYYIREFVEKASANTLRMSAIFQYLCNDSTDEISEDIMASCIGITDWYLSMTNQLFFDTPERIEFTQDVIKLYQFILIHCNKERGAITKSEIEQYGPNKLRKLEKLTPV
;
A
#
# COMPACT_ATOMS: atom_id res chain seq x y z
N LEU A 1 18.69 7.21 -7.15
CA LEU A 1 17.39 6.82 -6.56
C LEU A 1 17.59 5.55 -5.74
N SER A 2 17.76 5.70 -4.43
CA SER A 2 17.88 4.59 -3.50
C SER A 2 16.51 3.92 -3.37
N ARG A 3 16.43 2.61 -3.64
CA ARG A 3 15.22 1.81 -3.47
C ARG A 3 15.27 1.18 -2.08
N PHE A 4 14.65 1.83 -1.10
CA PHE A 4 14.54 1.27 0.24
C PHE A 4 13.37 0.28 0.27
N LEU A 5 13.66 -0.96 0.66
CA LEU A 5 12.64 -1.97 0.98
C LEU A 5 12.30 -1.80 2.46
N PHE A 6 11.10 -1.33 2.75
CA PHE A 6 10.59 -1.28 4.11
C PHE A 6 9.68 -2.49 4.33
N VAL A 7 10.00 -3.29 5.35
CA VAL A 7 9.17 -4.41 5.79
C VAL A 7 8.83 -4.16 7.25
N LYS A 8 7.57 -3.87 7.53
CA LYS A 8 7.02 -3.92 8.89
C LYS A 8 6.36 -5.30 9.01
N THR A 9 7.03 -6.21 9.70
CA THR A 9 6.40 -7.46 10.11
C THR A 9 5.46 -7.11 11.25
N ASP A 10 4.16 -6.97 10.97
CA ASP A 10 3.18 -6.99 12.04
C ASP A 10 3.32 -8.34 12.74
N HIS A 11 3.36 -8.36 14.08
CA HIS A 11 3.14 -9.55 14.89
C HIS A 11 1.69 -10.03 14.73
N ARG A 12 1.27 -10.37 13.51
CA ARG A 12 0.11 -11.23 13.27
C ARG A 12 0.59 -12.64 13.49
N GLU A 13 0.66 -13.04 14.76
CA GLU A 13 0.90 -14.41 15.22
C GLU A 13 -0.26 -15.35 14.79
N GLN A 14 -0.55 -15.49 13.50
CA GLN A 14 -1.53 -16.47 12.99
C GLN A 14 -1.19 -17.08 11.62
N HIS A 15 -0.01 -16.83 11.04
CA HIS A 15 0.40 -17.47 9.78
C HIS A 15 1.79 -18.12 9.84
N ALA A 16 2.08 -18.86 10.91
CA ALA A 16 3.35 -19.60 11.00
C ALA A 16 3.17 -20.97 11.66
N THR A 17 2.29 -21.81 11.09
CA THR A 17 2.35 -23.25 11.38
C THR A 17 2.32 -24.17 10.15
N ASP A 18 2.13 -23.68 8.92
CA ASP A 18 2.04 -24.59 7.75
C ASP A 18 2.78 -24.19 6.46
N THR A 19 3.54 -23.09 6.42
CA THR A 19 4.31 -22.72 5.21
C THR A 19 5.78 -23.13 5.31
N ALA A 20 6.05 -24.42 5.46
CA ALA A 20 7.34 -24.93 5.01
C ALA A 20 7.33 -24.88 3.46
N PRO A 21 8.35 -24.32 2.80
CA PRO A 21 8.36 -24.22 1.34
C PRO A 21 8.36 -25.64 0.74
N THR A 22 7.22 -26.07 0.21
CA THR A 22 7.06 -27.28 -0.58
C THR A 22 7.79 -27.15 -1.92
N GLY A 23 8.13 -28.28 -2.55
CA GLY A 23 8.86 -28.30 -3.84
C GLY A 23 8.17 -27.56 -5.00
N GLU A 24 6.86 -27.31 -4.90
CA GLU A 24 6.08 -26.53 -5.88
C GLU A 24 6.50 -25.06 -5.93
N HIS A 25 6.84 -24.44 -4.78
CA HIS A 25 7.31 -23.05 -4.73
C HIS A 25 8.58 -22.82 -5.56
N TRP A 26 9.46 -23.82 -5.59
CA TRP A 26 10.67 -23.77 -6.42
C TRP A 26 10.36 -23.87 -7.91
N SER A 27 9.30 -24.57 -8.32
CA SER A 27 8.88 -24.66 -9.73
C SER A 27 8.38 -23.32 -10.26
N GLU A 28 7.56 -22.61 -9.50
CA GLU A 28 7.05 -21.29 -9.91
C GLU A 28 8.16 -20.24 -10.00
N ILE A 29 9.10 -20.26 -9.04
CA ILE A 29 10.30 -19.41 -9.08
C ILE A 29 11.15 -19.69 -10.32
N GLN A 30 11.33 -20.97 -10.69
CA GLN A 30 12.05 -21.33 -11.91
C GLN A 30 11.34 -20.84 -13.17
N LYS A 31 10.00 -20.94 -13.25
CA LYS A 31 9.22 -20.39 -14.38
C LYS A 31 9.43 -18.88 -14.49
N PHE A 32 9.36 -18.16 -13.38
CA PHE A 32 9.63 -16.72 -13.35
C PHE A 32 11.04 -16.39 -13.84
N HIS A 33 12.08 -17.05 -13.32
CA HIS A 33 13.45 -16.83 -13.78
C HIS A 33 13.64 -17.15 -15.26
N LYS A 34 12.96 -18.18 -15.77
CA LYS A 34 12.98 -18.51 -17.20
C LYS A 34 12.44 -17.34 -18.04
N ILE A 35 11.33 -16.74 -17.64
CA ILE A 35 10.75 -15.56 -18.31
C ILE A 35 11.75 -14.39 -18.31
N ILE A 36 12.36 -14.10 -17.16
CA ILE A 36 13.36 -13.03 -17.04
C ILE A 36 14.56 -13.29 -17.97
N ASN A 37 15.09 -14.50 -17.98
CA ASN A 37 16.22 -14.86 -18.85
C ASN A 37 15.86 -14.75 -20.33
N THR A 38 14.65 -15.15 -20.73
CA THR A 38 14.16 -14.95 -22.10
C THR A 38 14.11 -13.47 -22.47
N LEU A 39 13.62 -12.60 -21.59
CA LEU A 39 13.58 -11.16 -21.81
C LEU A 39 14.99 -10.56 -21.94
N LEU A 40 15.92 -10.95 -21.06
CA LEU A 40 17.31 -10.50 -21.08
C LEU A 40 18.03 -10.93 -22.35
N ASN A 41 17.83 -12.17 -22.80
CA ASN A 41 18.40 -12.66 -24.06
C ASN A 41 17.86 -11.89 -25.27
N LYS A 42 16.54 -11.66 -25.34
CA LYS A 42 15.94 -10.81 -26.39
C LYS A 42 16.53 -9.39 -26.38
N GLN A 43 16.73 -8.81 -25.20
CA GLN A 43 17.34 -7.48 -25.09
C GLN A 43 18.80 -7.48 -25.58
N LYS A 44 19.58 -8.51 -25.23
CA LYS A 44 20.97 -8.65 -25.69
C LYS A 44 21.04 -8.74 -27.22
N GLU A 45 20.23 -9.61 -27.83
CA GLU A 45 20.19 -9.75 -29.30
C GLU A 45 19.86 -8.43 -30.01
N ARG A 46 18.95 -7.63 -29.44
CA ARG A 46 18.60 -6.32 -29.98
C ARG A 46 19.75 -5.31 -29.88
N ILE A 47 20.51 -5.33 -28.78
CA ILE A 47 21.71 -4.50 -28.62
C ILE A 47 22.76 -4.91 -29.65
N ASP A 48 23.02 -6.21 -29.78
CA ASP A 48 24.02 -6.74 -30.72
C ASP A 48 23.68 -6.39 -32.18
N LYS A 49 22.38 -6.37 -32.54
CA LYS A 49 21.88 -5.97 -33.86
C LYS A 49 21.67 -4.45 -34.03
N ASN A 50 21.99 -3.66 -33.01
CA ASN A 50 21.75 -2.21 -32.97
C ASN A 50 20.28 -1.81 -33.26
N GLU A 51 19.33 -2.65 -32.85
CA GLU A 51 17.89 -2.48 -33.12
C GLU A 51 17.22 -1.57 -32.08
N THR A 52 16.97 -0.33 -32.49
CA THR A 52 16.40 0.72 -31.62
C THR A 52 14.87 0.81 -31.64
N LYS A 53 14.20 0.08 -32.54
CA LYS A 53 12.74 0.15 -32.70
C LYS A 53 12.04 -0.35 -31.44
N LYS A 54 11.24 0.50 -30.79
CA LYS A 54 10.48 0.14 -29.60
C LYS A 54 9.07 -0.30 -30.01
N LYS A 55 8.58 -1.38 -29.40
CA LYS A 55 7.18 -1.77 -29.46
C LYS A 55 6.39 -0.76 -28.62
N GLN A 56 5.38 -0.15 -29.22
CA GLN A 56 4.48 0.77 -28.52
C GLN A 56 3.17 0.04 -28.26
N LEU A 57 2.73 0.06 -27.00
CA LEU A 57 1.42 -0.46 -26.62
C LEU A 57 0.43 0.70 -26.51
N MET A 58 -0.82 0.44 -26.88
CA MET A 58 -1.93 1.37 -26.78
C MET A 58 -2.94 0.87 -25.75
N LEU A 59 -3.66 1.77 -25.10
CA LEU A 59 -4.78 1.39 -24.25
C LEU A 59 -6.02 1.19 -25.12
N SER A 60 -6.75 0.10 -24.92
CA SER A 60 -8.12 0.00 -25.43
C SER A 60 -8.98 1.14 -24.88
N GLY A 61 -10.04 1.52 -25.59
CA GLY A 61 -10.92 2.61 -25.17
C GLY A 61 -11.46 2.43 -23.74
N LYS A 62 -11.80 1.19 -23.36
CA LYS A 62 -12.25 0.85 -22.01
C LYS A 62 -11.13 0.92 -20.97
N ALA A 63 -9.95 0.37 -21.27
CA ALA A 63 -8.80 0.46 -20.37
C ALA A 63 -8.38 1.91 -20.11
N LEU A 64 -8.44 2.77 -21.14
CA LEU A 64 -8.17 4.19 -21.00
C LEU A 64 -9.19 4.88 -20.07
N ALA A 65 -10.48 4.55 -20.19
CA ALA A 65 -11.51 5.10 -19.33
C ALA A 65 -11.29 4.70 -17.86
N LEU A 66 -11.08 3.40 -17.59
CA LEU A 66 -10.78 2.90 -16.24
C LEU A 66 -9.55 3.56 -15.63
N TRP A 67 -8.47 3.69 -16.40
CA TRP A 67 -7.25 4.32 -15.91
C TRP A 67 -7.45 5.80 -15.57
N LYS A 68 -8.23 6.53 -16.38
CA LYS A 68 -8.54 7.95 -16.11
C LYS A 68 -9.36 8.11 -14.84
N GLU A 69 -10.43 7.31 -14.69
CA GLU A 69 -11.28 7.32 -13.51
C GLU A 69 -10.47 7.01 -12.24
N HIS A 70 -9.64 5.97 -12.29
CA HIS A 70 -8.76 5.62 -11.17
C HIS A 70 -7.79 6.75 -10.82
N ARG A 71 -7.16 7.36 -11.84
CA ARG A 71 -6.25 8.50 -11.64
C ARG A 71 -6.97 9.68 -10.98
N GLU A 72 -8.18 10.02 -11.41
CA GLU A 72 -8.96 11.11 -10.80
C GLU A 72 -9.33 10.81 -9.35
N ALA A 73 -9.72 9.57 -9.05
CA ALA A 73 -9.98 9.13 -7.68
C ALA A 73 -8.74 9.26 -6.78
N LEU A 74 -7.56 8.87 -7.28
CA LEU A 74 -6.30 9.05 -6.56
C LEU A 74 -5.96 10.52 -6.32
N LEU A 75 -6.15 11.39 -7.32
CA LEU A 75 -5.94 12.84 -7.19
C LEU A 75 -6.89 13.47 -6.15
N HIS A 76 -8.09 12.92 -5.97
CA HIS A 76 -8.97 13.33 -4.90
C HIS A 76 -8.41 12.93 -3.52
N LYS A 77 -7.92 11.70 -3.38
CA LYS A 77 -7.41 11.14 -2.12
C LYS A 77 -6.13 11.79 -1.59
N ILE A 78 -5.35 12.49 -2.42
CA ILE A 78 -4.13 13.19 -2.00
C ILE A 78 -4.36 14.62 -1.48
N LYS A 79 -5.59 15.15 -1.57
CA LYS A 79 -5.89 16.49 -1.06
C LYS A 79 -5.66 16.55 0.45
N HIS A 80 -5.42 17.77 0.97
CA HIS A 80 -5.30 18.01 2.41
C HIS A 80 -6.49 17.38 3.16
N THR A 81 -6.23 16.80 4.33
CA THR A 81 -7.14 15.99 5.17
C THR A 81 -7.64 14.65 4.61
N ASN A 82 -7.28 14.25 3.39
CA ASN A 82 -7.70 12.95 2.85
C ASN A 82 -6.70 11.82 3.15
N GLU A 83 -7.18 10.59 2.94
CA GLU A 83 -6.53 9.31 3.27
C GLU A 83 -5.05 9.23 2.88
N PHE A 84 -4.69 9.77 1.71
CA PHE A 84 -3.35 9.61 1.14
C PHE A 84 -2.52 10.89 1.14
N TYR A 85 -2.94 11.94 1.86
CA TYR A 85 -2.22 13.21 1.91
C TYR A 85 -0.74 13.05 2.30
N TYR A 86 -0.45 12.19 3.29
CA TYR A 86 0.90 11.96 3.81
C TYR A 86 1.76 11.06 2.92
N ILE A 87 1.14 10.28 2.03
CA ILE A 87 1.84 9.44 1.03
C ILE A 87 1.67 9.97 -0.39
N ARG A 88 1.32 11.25 -0.56
CA ARG A 88 1.00 11.86 -1.87
C ARG A 88 2.08 11.63 -2.92
N GLU A 89 3.36 11.65 -2.54
CA GLU A 89 4.48 11.43 -3.46
C GLU A 89 4.50 10.02 -4.06
N PHE A 90 3.97 9.03 -3.33
CA PHE A 90 3.78 7.67 -3.82
C PHE A 90 2.57 7.59 -4.75
N VAL A 91 1.46 8.22 -4.36
CA VAL A 91 0.21 8.23 -5.12
C VAL A 91 0.33 8.97 -6.45
N GLU A 92 1.05 10.10 -6.49
CA GLU A 92 1.32 10.86 -7.72
C GLU A 92 2.00 10.01 -8.81
N LYS A 93 2.81 9.03 -8.39
CA LYS A 93 3.51 8.10 -9.29
C LYS A 93 2.72 6.82 -9.55
N ALA A 94 1.72 6.52 -8.74
CA ALA A 94 0.97 5.26 -8.81
C ALA A 94 0.32 5.07 -10.17
N SER A 95 -0.41 6.08 -10.66
CA SER A 95 -1.09 6.03 -11.97
C SER A 95 -0.15 5.72 -13.14
N ALA A 96 1.07 6.28 -13.14
CA ALA A 96 2.07 5.98 -14.17
C ALA A 96 2.69 4.59 -13.99
N ASN A 97 2.86 4.14 -12.75
CA ASN A 97 3.34 2.79 -12.44
C ASN A 97 2.30 1.72 -12.83
N THR A 98 1.00 2.00 -12.66
CA THR A 98 -0.09 1.13 -13.13
C THR A 98 0.03 0.91 -14.64
N LEU A 99 0.24 1.97 -15.45
CA LEU A 99 0.45 1.81 -16.90
C LEU A 99 1.66 0.92 -17.23
N ARG A 100 2.78 1.11 -16.53
CA ARG A 100 3.99 0.29 -16.73
C ARG A 100 3.73 -1.17 -16.39
N MET A 101 3.00 -1.43 -15.31
CA MET A 101 2.62 -2.77 -14.90
C MET A 101 1.67 -3.39 -15.93
N SER A 102 0.65 -2.67 -16.38
CA SER A 102 -0.26 -3.14 -17.43
C SER A 102 0.46 -3.49 -18.73
N ALA A 103 1.47 -2.71 -19.13
CA ALA A 103 2.29 -3.02 -20.29
C ALA A 103 3.08 -4.33 -20.12
N ILE A 104 3.66 -4.56 -18.94
CA ILE A 104 4.37 -5.82 -18.62
C ILE A 104 3.39 -6.99 -18.62
N PHE A 105 2.22 -6.84 -18.00
CA PHE A 105 1.22 -7.90 -17.92
C PHE A 105 0.64 -8.22 -19.31
N GLN A 106 0.38 -7.21 -20.14
CA GLN A 106 -0.01 -7.41 -21.53
C GLN A 106 1.03 -8.23 -22.29
N TYR A 107 2.31 -7.86 -22.17
CA TYR A 107 3.38 -8.60 -22.81
C TYR A 107 3.46 -10.07 -22.34
N LEU A 108 3.29 -10.32 -21.04
CA LEU A 108 3.41 -11.66 -20.48
C LEU A 108 2.19 -12.55 -20.72
N CYS A 109 0.99 -11.98 -20.66
CA CYS A 109 -0.27 -12.72 -20.77
C CYS A 109 -0.78 -12.80 -22.21
N ASN A 110 -0.50 -11.79 -23.05
CA ASN A 110 -1.02 -11.71 -24.41
C ASN A 110 -0.14 -10.82 -25.32
N ASP A 111 1.02 -11.33 -25.75
CA ASP A 111 1.94 -10.61 -26.67
C ASP A 111 1.40 -10.50 -28.11
N SER A 112 0.27 -11.14 -28.42
CA SER A 112 -0.33 -11.13 -29.77
C SER A 112 -1.00 -9.80 -30.12
N THR A 113 -1.31 -8.98 -29.12
CA THR A 113 -1.95 -7.68 -29.30
C THR A 113 -1.10 -6.56 -28.74
N ASP A 114 -1.02 -5.47 -29.50
CA ASP A 114 -0.35 -4.23 -29.05
C ASP A 114 -1.30 -3.33 -28.25
N GLU A 115 -2.49 -3.84 -27.93
CA GLU A 115 -3.50 -3.16 -27.15
C GLU A 115 -3.63 -3.78 -25.76
N ILE A 116 -3.61 -2.92 -24.73
CA ILE A 116 -3.83 -3.29 -23.33
C ILE A 116 -5.34 -3.39 -23.08
N SER A 117 -5.77 -4.58 -22.66
CA SER A 117 -7.17 -4.87 -22.38
C SER A 117 -7.66 -4.23 -21.09
N GLU A 118 -8.99 -4.15 -20.98
CA GLU A 118 -9.70 -3.72 -19.77
C GLU A 118 -9.33 -4.57 -18.55
N ASP A 119 -9.33 -5.90 -18.70
CA ASP A 119 -9.06 -6.85 -17.60
C ASP A 119 -7.66 -6.70 -17.02
N ILE A 120 -6.66 -6.49 -17.89
CA ILE A 120 -5.27 -6.27 -17.45
C ILE A 120 -5.16 -4.94 -16.71
N MET A 121 -5.82 -3.89 -17.20
CA MET A 121 -5.84 -2.60 -16.52
C MET A 121 -6.50 -2.70 -15.14
N ALA A 122 -7.68 -3.32 -15.05
CA ALA A 122 -8.41 -3.52 -13.79
C ALA A 122 -7.59 -4.32 -12.76
N SER A 123 -6.95 -5.40 -13.20
CA SER A 123 -6.07 -6.21 -12.34
C SER A 123 -4.88 -5.39 -11.81
N CYS A 124 -4.28 -4.58 -12.68
CA CYS A 124 -3.16 -3.71 -12.30
C CYS A 124 -3.57 -2.58 -11.34
N ILE A 125 -4.78 -2.04 -11.51
CA ILE A 125 -5.38 -1.09 -10.57
C ILE A 125 -5.51 -1.74 -9.20
N GLY A 126 -6.06 -2.96 -9.12
CA GLY A 126 -6.20 -3.69 -7.85
C GLY A 126 -4.86 -3.90 -7.12
N ILE A 127 -3.79 -4.26 -7.85
CA ILE A 127 -2.44 -4.39 -7.27
C ILE A 127 -1.92 -3.02 -6.79
N THR A 128 -2.17 -1.96 -7.55
CA THR A 128 -1.75 -0.60 -7.21
C THR A 128 -2.45 -0.11 -5.93
N ASP A 129 -3.76 -0.33 -5.82
CA ASP A 129 -4.56 0.07 -4.66
C ASP A 129 -4.14 -0.69 -3.41
N TRP A 130 -3.91 -2.00 -3.52
CA TRP A 130 -3.35 -2.79 -2.43
C TRP A 130 -1.99 -2.25 -1.99
N TYR A 131 -1.08 -1.95 -2.93
CA TYR A 131 0.23 -1.39 -2.62
C TYR A 131 0.14 -0.02 -1.92
N LEU A 132 -0.76 0.85 -2.38
CA LEU A 132 -0.96 2.16 -1.75
C LEU A 132 -1.57 2.04 -0.36
N SER A 133 -2.52 1.11 -0.14
CA SER A 133 -3.05 0.81 1.18
C SER A 133 -1.94 0.34 2.14
N MET A 134 -1.06 -0.55 1.68
CA MET A 134 0.08 -1.02 2.47
C MET A 134 1.08 0.09 2.74
N THR A 135 1.37 0.92 1.75
CA THR A 135 2.24 2.10 1.87
C THR A 135 1.66 3.06 2.91
N ASN A 136 0.35 3.33 2.84
CA ASN A 136 -0.32 4.15 3.82
C ASN A 136 -0.17 3.51 5.21
N GLN A 137 -0.56 2.25 5.41
CA GLN A 137 -0.41 1.58 6.70
C GLN A 137 1.03 1.63 7.25
N LEU A 138 2.04 1.54 6.39
CA LEU A 138 3.45 1.53 6.77
C LEU A 138 3.99 2.91 7.17
N PHE A 139 3.59 3.95 6.44
CA PHE A 139 4.13 5.31 6.60
C PHE A 139 3.16 6.26 7.33
N PHE A 140 1.95 5.81 7.65
CA PHE A 140 0.91 6.59 8.31
C PHE A 140 0.97 6.49 9.85
N ASP A 141 2.11 6.09 10.40
CA ASP A 141 2.48 6.44 11.78
C ASP A 141 2.95 7.91 11.80
N THR A 142 2.04 8.87 11.57
CA THR A 142 2.35 10.30 11.65
C THR A 142 2.66 10.71 13.09
N PRO A 143 3.53 11.70 13.36
CA PRO A 143 3.78 12.18 14.72
C PRO A 143 2.49 12.52 15.49
N GLU A 144 1.50 13.08 14.81
CA GLU A 144 0.19 13.42 15.36
C GLU A 144 -0.64 12.17 15.70
N ARG A 145 -0.62 11.13 14.84
CA ARG A 145 -1.30 9.85 15.13
C ARG A 145 -0.55 9.03 16.18
N ILE A 146 0.77 9.10 16.21
CA ILE A 146 1.60 8.51 17.26
C ILE A 146 1.28 9.20 18.59
N GLU A 147 1.24 10.54 18.64
CA GLU A 147 0.87 11.28 19.85
C GLU A 147 -0.55 10.93 20.28
N PHE A 148 -1.52 10.91 19.36
CA PHE A 148 -2.88 10.49 19.63
C PHE A 148 -2.96 9.06 20.16
N THR A 149 -2.26 8.11 19.54
CA THR A 149 -2.25 6.70 19.95
C THR A 149 -1.60 6.54 21.32
N GLN A 150 -0.49 7.23 21.57
CA GLN A 150 0.15 7.26 22.89
C GLN A 150 -0.77 7.88 23.94
N ASP A 151 -1.51 8.93 23.60
CA ASP A 151 -2.47 9.58 24.49
C ASP A 151 -3.64 8.63 24.80
N VAL A 152 -4.20 7.94 23.81
CA VAL A 152 -5.24 6.90 24.01
C VAL A 152 -4.73 5.76 24.90
N ILE A 153 -3.52 5.25 24.65
CA ILE A 153 -2.91 4.18 25.47
C ILE A 153 -2.73 4.63 26.92
N LYS A 154 -2.21 5.84 27.15
CA LYS A 154 -2.03 6.39 28.49
C LYS A 154 -3.36 6.53 29.23
N LEU A 155 -4.40 6.99 28.54
CA LEU A 155 -5.74 7.11 29.11
C LEU A 155 -6.32 5.73 29.43
N TYR A 156 -6.21 4.78 28.51
CA TYR A 156 -6.68 3.41 28.72
C TYR A 156 -5.99 2.73 29.91
N GLN A 157 -4.67 2.84 30.02
CA GLN A 157 -3.91 2.31 31.16
C GLN A 157 -4.33 2.95 32.48
N PHE A 158 -4.56 4.26 32.49
CA PHE A 158 -5.07 4.97 33.66
C PHE A 158 -6.44 4.42 34.09
N ILE A 159 -7.37 4.26 33.15
CA ILE A 159 -8.71 3.70 33.40
C ILE A 159 -8.59 2.27 33.95
N LEU A 160 -7.79 1.41 33.32
CA LEU A 160 -7.60 0.03 33.78
C LEU A 160 -7.05 -0.06 35.21
N ILE A 161 -6.01 0.73 35.53
CA ILE A 161 -5.40 0.74 36.86
C ILE A 161 -6.41 1.24 37.90
N HIS A 162 -7.19 2.27 37.57
CA HIS A 162 -8.18 2.85 38.46
C HIS A 162 -9.33 1.88 38.74
N CYS A 163 -9.91 1.29 37.69
CA CYS A 163 -10.98 0.29 37.82
C CYS A 163 -10.55 -0.94 38.64
N ASN A 164 -9.29 -1.38 38.50
CA ASN A 164 -8.75 -2.52 39.25
C ASN A 164 -8.49 -2.22 40.74
N LYS A 165 -8.19 -0.96 41.09
CA LYS A 165 -7.90 -0.55 42.47
C LYS A 165 -9.17 -0.23 43.26
N GLU A 166 -10.12 0.46 42.65
CA GLU A 166 -11.29 1.00 43.36
C GLU A 166 -12.60 0.26 43.08
N ARG A 167 -12.57 -0.84 42.31
CA ARG A 167 -13.75 -1.67 41.94
C ARG A 167 -14.93 -0.80 41.51
N GLY A 168 -14.75 -0.01 40.46
CA GLY A 168 -15.81 0.88 39.99
C GLY A 168 -15.61 1.33 38.55
N ALA A 169 -16.72 1.69 37.91
CA ALA A 169 -16.69 2.45 36.67
C ALA A 169 -16.11 3.84 36.94
N ILE A 170 -15.23 4.32 36.07
CA ILE A 170 -14.65 5.65 36.16
C ILE A 170 -15.60 6.69 35.56
N THR A 171 -15.77 7.81 36.24
CA THR A 171 -16.55 8.95 35.76
C THR A 171 -15.69 9.91 34.94
N LYS A 172 -16.35 10.70 34.08
CA LYS A 172 -15.67 11.74 33.29
C LYS A 172 -14.97 12.77 34.18
N SER A 173 -15.57 13.13 35.31
CA SER A 173 -15.00 14.08 36.28
C SER A 173 -13.68 13.56 36.88
N GLU A 174 -13.58 12.27 37.16
CA GLU A 174 -12.36 11.67 37.70
C GLU A 174 -11.22 11.65 36.67
N ILE A 175 -11.56 11.48 35.39
CA ILE A 175 -10.58 11.60 34.29
C ILE A 175 -10.07 13.04 34.18
N GLU A 176 -10.94 14.04 34.28
CA GLU A 176 -10.56 15.46 34.25
C GLU A 176 -9.70 15.87 35.45
N GLN A 177 -9.93 15.29 36.63
CA GLN A 177 -9.21 15.64 37.84
C GLN A 177 -7.89 14.88 38.00
N TYR A 178 -7.88 13.57 37.71
CA TYR A 178 -6.76 12.68 38.04
C TYR A 178 -6.11 12.00 36.83
N GLY A 179 -6.71 12.11 35.63
CA GLY A 179 -6.21 11.48 34.41
C GLY A 179 -4.83 11.98 33.96
N PRO A 180 -4.29 11.48 32.85
CA PRO A 180 -2.98 11.93 32.35
C PRO A 180 -2.97 13.44 32.04
N ASN A 181 -1.93 14.18 32.47
CA ASN A 181 -1.87 15.66 32.45
C ASN A 181 -2.33 16.32 31.14
N LYS A 182 -1.89 15.80 29.99
CA LYS A 182 -2.26 16.35 28.67
C LYS A 182 -3.72 16.09 28.29
N LEU A 183 -4.41 15.18 28.98
CA LEU A 183 -5.74 14.65 28.64
C LEU A 183 -6.83 15.02 29.66
N ARG A 184 -6.47 15.76 30.72
CA ARG A 184 -7.42 16.33 31.69
C ARG A 184 -8.31 17.44 31.11
N LYS A 185 -7.94 17.97 29.93
CA LYS A 185 -8.69 19.05 29.28
C LYS A 185 -9.88 18.49 28.52
N LEU A 186 -11.08 18.98 28.82
CA LEU A 186 -12.35 18.58 28.21
C LEU A 186 -12.29 18.59 26.66
N GLU A 187 -11.68 19.63 26.09
CA GLU A 187 -11.50 19.81 24.63
C GLU A 187 -10.76 18.65 23.95
N LYS A 188 -9.96 17.88 24.69
CA LYS A 188 -9.22 16.72 24.18
C LYS A 188 -9.96 15.39 24.39
N LEU A 189 -10.99 15.37 25.24
CA LEU A 189 -11.82 14.20 25.52
C LEU A 189 -13.05 14.13 24.61
N THR A 190 -13.35 15.21 23.88
CA THR A 190 -14.43 15.29 22.89
C THR A 190 -13.85 15.77 21.55
N PRO A 191 -13.39 14.87 20.67
CA PRO A 191 -13.03 15.28 19.32
C PRO A 191 -14.30 15.74 18.58
N VAL A 192 -14.18 16.83 17.82
CA VAL A 192 -15.22 17.34 16.89
C VAL A 192 -15.39 16.38 15.73
#